data_AF-A0A258EJZ7-F1
#
_entry.id   AF-A0A258EJZ7-F1
#
_cell.length_a   1.000
_cell.length_b   1.000
_cell.length_c   1.000
_cell.angle_alpha   90.00
_cell.angle_beta   90.00
_cell.angle_gamma   90.00
#
_symmetry.space_group_name_H-M   'P 1'
#
loop_
_entity.id
_entity.type
_entity.pdbx_description
1 polymer ?
#
loop_
_entity_poly.entity_id
_entity_poly.type
_entity_poly.pdbx_seq_one_letter_code
_entity_poly.pdbx_strand_id
1 'polypeptide(L)'
;MKLWVGLGNPGAKYAGSRLGAEKVALLKPETFMNLSGQSVQAAVAFWKLPLTDLTVFHDELDLAPGKLRLKQGGGHAGHNGLRSIHGHLGDDYARVRLGIGHPGVKDAVAAYVLHDFAKADADWLQDLLHGISDGAEALAAGDGQKFMNAVSLRTAPPRSSTTKDKPEAAAPAPRPVEDTRSPMQRLLDRFR
;
A
#
# COMPACT_ATOMS: atom_id res chain seq x y z
N MET A 1 -14.21 13.05 17.87
CA MET A 1 -13.86 13.81 16.65
C MET A 1 -12.50 13.31 16.21
N LYS A 2 -12.33 12.93 14.95
CA LYS A 2 -11.08 12.37 14.43
C LYS A 2 -10.34 13.40 13.57
N LEU A 3 -9.02 13.28 13.48
CA LEU A 3 -8.18 14.05 12.57
C LEU A 3 -7.45 13.10 11.62
N TRP A 4 -7.68 13.28 10.32
CA TRP A 4 -7.01 12.53 9.28
C TRP A 4 -6.07 13.45 8.50
N VAL A 5 -4.82 13.03 8.37
CA VAL A 5 -3.77 13.83 7.73
C VAL A 5 -3.31 13.13 6.46
N GLY A 6 -3.47 13.79 5.31
CA GLY A 6 -2.85 13.36 4.05
C GLY A 6 -1.52 14.09 3.86
N LEU A 7 -0.40 13.35 3.86
CA LEU A 7 0.92 13.94 3.63
C LEU A 7 1.17 14.16 2.13
N GLY A 8 1.74 15.32 1.78
CA GLY A 8 2.09 15.70 0.41
C GLY A 8 2.64 17.12 0.36
N ASN A 9 3.06 17.57 -0.83
CA ASN A 9 3.51 18.95 -1.06
C ASN A 9 2.31 19.91 -1.25
N PRO A 10 2.47 21.23 -1.00
CA PRO A 10 1.36 22.21 -0.92
C PRO A 10 0.48 22.33 -2.17
N GLY A 11 -0.82 22.56 -1.95
CA GLY A 11 -1.89 22.71 -2.96
C GLY A 11 -3.25 22.19 -2.42
N ALA A 12 -4.15 23.13 -2.05
CA ALA A 12 -5.50 23.09 -1.42
C ALA A 12 -6.27 21.73 -1.30
N LYS A 13 -7.13 21.43 -0.30
CA LYS A 13 -8.03 22.21 0.59
C LYS A 13 -8.24 21.53 1.96
N TYR A 14 -8.59 22.30 2.98
CA TYR A 14 -9.19 21.81 4.24
C TYR A 14 -10.66 21.49 4.05
N ALA A 15 -11.13 20.35 4.59
CA ALA A 15 -12.55 20.00 4.62
C ALA A 15 -12.88 19.28 5.93
N GLY A 16 -13.89 19.78 6.65
CA GLY A 16 -14.52 19.05 7.74
C GLY A 16 -15.80 18.39 7.24
N SER A 17 -15.96 17.10 7.47
CA SER A 17 -17.17 16.36 7.10
C SER A 17 -17.60 15.41 8.21
N ARG A 18 -18.82 14.88 8.08
CA ARG A 18 -19.26 13.72 8.84
C ARG A 18 -19.09 12.47 7.98
N LEU A 19 -18.49 11.44 8.56
CA LEU A 19 -18.47 10.08 8.01
C LEU A 19 -19.30 9.21 8.94
N GLY A 20 -20.50 8.84 8.50
CA GLY A 20 -21.51 8.25 9.38
C GLY A 20 -21.84 9.18 10.57
N ALA A 21 -21.71 8.65 11.78
CA ALA A 21 -21.90 9.40 13.02
C ALA A 21 -20.67 10.24 13.44
N GLU A 22 -19.49 9.92 12.90
CA GLU A 22 -18.22 10.49 13.33
C GLU A 22 -17.92 11.82 12.66
N LYS A 23 -17.47 12.80 13.46
CA LYS A 23 -16.96 14.07 12.94
C LYS A 23 -15.48 13.90 12.61
N VAL A 24 -15.12 14.10 11.35
CA VAL A 24 -13.75 13.95 10.85
C VAL A 24 -13.27 15.27 10.27
N ALA A 25 -12.09 15.72 10.71
CA ALA A 25 -11.36 16.80 10.07
C ALA A 25 -10.31 16.21 9.14
N LEU A 26 -10.26 16.71 7.90
CA LEU A 26 -9.20 16.40 6.94
C LEU A 26 -8.18 17.53 6.94
N LEU A 27 -6.91 17.17 7.11
CA LEU A 27 -5.77 18.08 7.07
C LEU A 27 -4.82 17.63 5.96
N LYS A 28 -4.52 18.54 5.04
CA LYS A 28 -3.39 18.42 4.11
C LYS A 28 -2.40 19.52 4.46
N PRO A 29 -1.28 19.23 5.15
CA PRO A 29 -0.28 20.24 5.49
C PRO A 29 0.22 20.96 4.23
N GLU A 30 0.33 22.29 4.30
CA GLU A 30 0.92 23.11 3.23
C GLU A 30 2.39 23.48 3.51
N THR A 31 2.97 22.86 4.54
CA THR A 31 4.41 22.91 4.82
C THR A 31 5.18 22.00 3.87
N PHE A 32 6.50 22.16 3.79
CA PHE A 32 7.34 21.11 3.21
C PHE A 32 7.21 19.80 4.01
N MET A 33 7.41 18.67 3.33
CA MET A 33 7.23 17.33 3.92
C MET A 33 8.02 17.12 5.22
N ASN A 34 9.24 17.63 5.32
CA ASN A 34 10.07 17.53 6.53
C ASN A 34 9.59 18.43 7.69
N LEU A 35 8.62 19.31 7.45
CA LEU A 35 8.02 20.23 8.44
C LEU A 35 6.56 19.90 8.76
N SER A 36 6.02 18.78 8.25
CA SER A 36 4.63 18.35 8.47
C SER A 36 4.23 18.28 9.94
N GLY A 37 5.17 17.96 10.85
CA GLY A 37 4.91 17.90 12.29
C GLY A 37 4.43 19.23 12.88
N GLN A 38 4.87 20.37 12.34
CA GLN A 38 4.44 21.70 12.82
C GLN A 38 2.94 21.92 12.56
N SER A 39 2.47 21.56 11.37
CA SER A 39 1.06 21.69 10.99
C SER A 39 0.18 20.71 11.78
N VAL A 40 0.61 19.45 11.89
CA VAL A 40 -0.16 18.41 12.59
C VAL A 40 -0.26 18.72 14.08
N GLN A 41 0.83 19.15 14.72
CA GLN A 41 0.82 19.53 16.14
C GLN A 41 -0.13 20.70 16.41
N ALA A 42 -0.11 21.74 15.57
CA ALA A 42 -1.02 22.88 15.71
C ALA A 42 -2.50 22.45 15.63
N ALA A 43 -2.84 21.56 14.69
CA ALA A 43 -4.18 21.02 14.54
C ALA A 43 -4.62 20.17 15.74
N VAL A 44 -3.76 19.25 16.21
CA VAL A 44 -4.01 18.41 17.38
C VAL A 44 -4.23 19.27 18.63
N ALA A 45 -3.42 20.30 18.83
CA ALA A 45 -3.55 21.23 19.96
C ALA A 45 -4.84 22.06 19.89
N PHE A 46 -5.19 22.58 18.71
CA PHE A 46 -6.39 23.39 18.51
C PHE A 46 -7.68 22.64 18.86
N TRP A 47 -7.81 21.38 18.41
CA TRP A 47 -8.98 20.54 18.70
C TRP A 47 -8.83 19.70 19.97
N LYS A 48 -7.71 19.80 20.68
CA LYS A 48 -7.40 19.04 21.91
C LYS A 48 -7.59 17.53 21.72
N LEU A 49 -7.11 17.00 20.60
CA LEU A 49 -7.31 15.61 20.23
C LEU A 49 -6.27 14.69 20.91
N PRO A 50 -6.68 13.52 21.41
CA PRO A 50 -5.73 12.47 21.75
C PRO A 50 -5.10 11.88 20.47
N LEU A 51 -3.87 11.36 20.56
CA LEU A 51 -3.18 10.77 19.40
C LEU A 51 -3.87 9.51 18.87
N THR A 52 -4.65 8.82 19.71
CA THR A 52 -5.52 7.70 19.30
C THR A 52 -6.63 8.12 18.32
N ASP A 53 -6.94 9.42 18.22
CA ASP A 53 -7.88 9.99 17.26
C ASP A 53 -7.19 10.58 16.02
N LEU A 54 -5.86 10.52 15.95
CA LEU A 54 -5.05 10.92 14.81
C LEU A 54 -4.79 9.72 13.88
N THR A 55 -5.08 9.89 12.60
CA THR A 55 -4.69 8.94 11.55
C THR A 55 -3.92 9.65 10.45
N VAL A 56 -2.73 9.14 10.11
CA VAL A 56 -1.87 9.72 9.07
C VAL A 56 -1.82 8.79 7.86
N PHE A 57 -2.13 9.33 6.69
CA PHE A 57 -2.02 8.68 5.40
C PHE A 57 -0.70 9.09 4.75
N HIS A 58 0.11 8.11 4.36
CA HIS A 58 1.42 8.35 3.77
C HIS A 58 1.78 7.27 2.76
N ASP A 59 2.64 7.63 1.81
CA ASP A 59 3.25 6.70 0.86
C ASP A 59 4.24 5.77 1.57
N GLU A 60 4.33 4.55 1.05
CA GLU A 60 5.12 3.47 1.63
C GLU A 60 5.88 2.73 0.53
N LEU A 61 7.20 2.76 0.61
CA LEU A 61 8.10 2.13 -0.36
C LEU A 61 8.20 0.62 -0.15
N ASP A 62 8.03 0.15 1.10
CA ASP A 62 8.14 -1.26 1.45
C ASP A 62 6.92 -2.09 1.02
N LEU A 63 5.83 -1.43 0.62
CA LEU A 63 4.62 -2.07 0.15
C LEU A 63 4.53 -1.98 -1.38
N ALA A 64 4.15 -3.10 -2.00
CA ALA A 64 3.91 -3.13 -3.43
C ALA A 64 2.82 -2.13 -3.85
N PRO A 65 2.87 -1.59 -5.08
CA PRO A 65 1.84 -0.70 -5.62
C PRO A 65 0.43 -1.24 -5.42
N GLY A 66 -0.49 -0.38 -4.97
CA GLY A 66 -1.89 -0.73 -4.73
C GLY A 66 -2.14 -1.54 -3.44
N LYS A 67 -1.09 -1.89 -2.67
CA LYS A 67 -1.27 -2.50 -1.34
C LYS A 67 -1.44 -1.44 -0.27
N LEU A 68 -2.38 -1.68 0.64
CA LEU A 68 -2.64 -0.83 1.79
C LEU A 68 -2.48 -1.61 3.09
N ARG A 69 -1.93 -0.98 4.12
CA ARG A 69 -1.94 -1.50 5.50
C ARG A 69 -2.32 -0.41 6.49
N LEU A 70 -3.15 -0.77 7.46
CA LEU A 70 -3.37 0.04 8.66
C LEU A 70 -2.43 -0.42 9.77
N LYS A 71 -1.76 0.51 10.45
CA LYS A 71 -0.82 0.22 11.54
C LYS A 71 -0.91 1.27 12.64
N GLN A 72 -0.99 0.82 13.90
CA GLN A 72 -0.81 1.69 15.07
C GLN A 72 0.67 1.76 15.43
N GLY A 73 1.18 2.96 15.75
CA GLY A 73 2.53 3.11 16.30
C GLY A 73 3.67 2.71 15.36
N GLY A 74 4.90 2.76 15.84
CA GLY A 74 6.11 2.21 15.19
C GLY A 74 6.91 3.23 14.40
N GLY A 75 8.09 2.83 13.91
CA GLY A 75 9.06 3.74 13.29
C GLY A 75 8.60 4.39 11.98
N HIS A 76 9.29 5.48 11.60
CA HIS A 76 9.00 6.28 10.41
C HIS A 76 9.61 5.73 9.11
N ALA A 77 10.35 4.62 9.13
CA ALA A 77 10.93 3.95 7.95
C ALA A 77 11.65 4.89 6.95
N GLY A 78 12.37 5.90 7.46
CA GLY A 78 13.04 6.90 6.63
C GLY A 78 12.14 8.01 6.05
N HIS A 79 10.81 7.92 6.15
CA HIS A 79 9.87 8.93 5.66
C HIS A 79 9.97 10.25 6.45
N ASN A 80 10.27 11.35 5.74
CA ASN A 80 10.56 12.65 6.36
C ASN A 80 9.35 13.31 7.04
N GLY A 81 8.14 13.14 6.51
CA GLY A 81 6.90 13.63 7.14
C GLY A 81 6.61 12.95 8.48
N LEU A 82 6.61 11.61 8.51
CA LEU A 82 6.49 10.85 9.76
C LEU A 82 7.61 11.20 10.75
N ARG A 83 8.87 11.31 10.31
CA ARG A 83 9.98 11.77 11.18
C ARG A 83 9.67 13.12 11.83
N SER A 84 9.14 14.07 11.05
CA SER A 84 8.73 15.39 11.53
C SER A 84 7.62 15.28 12.59
N ILE A 85 6.56 14.51 12.31
CA ILE A 85 5.44 14.31 13.23
C ILE A 85 5.92 13.65 14.53
N HIS A 86 6.77 12.63 14.44
CA HIS A 86 7.32 11.93 15.61
C HIS A 86 8.09 12.88 16.52
N GLY A 87 8.87 13.80 15.94
CA GLY A 87 9.61 14.80 16.71
C GLY A 87 8.72 15.77 17.50
N HIS A 88 7.46 15.98 17.08
CA HIS A 88 6.54 16.92 17.74
C HIS A 88 5.51 16.24 18.65
N LEU A 89 5.08 15.02 18.30
CA LEU A 89 3.95 14.34 18.93
C LEU A 89 4.27 12.93 19.45
N GLY A 90 5.41 12.35 19.11
CA GLY A 90 5.66 10.91 19.31
C GLY A 90 5.04 10.06 18.19
N ASP A 91 5.08 8.74 18.34
CA ASP A 91 4.70 7.78 17.29
C ASP A 91 3.36 7.06 17.52
N ASP A 92 2.70 7.27 18.67
CA ASP A 92 1.49 6.54 19.07
C ASP A 92 0.19 7.05 18.40
N TYR A 93 0.18 7.04 17.07
CA TYR A 93 -0.98 7.36 16.24
C TYR A 93 -1.16 6.31 15.14
N ALA A 94 -2.36 6.26 14.56
CA ALA A 94 -2.68 5.33 13.49
C ALA A 94 -2.10 5.79 12.15
N ARG A 95 -1.68 4.85 11.32
CA ARG A 95 -1.07 5.10 10.02
C ARG A 95 -1.70 4.24 8.94
N VAL A 96 -2.19 4.89 7.90
CA VAL A 96 -2.61 4.24 6.65
C VAL A 96 -1.43 4.32 5.67
N ARG A 97 -0.79 3.17 5.47
CA ARG A 97 0.39 2.99 4.64
C ARG A 97 -0.06 2.66 3.22
N LEU A 98 0.24 3.55 2.28
CA LEU A 98 -0.14 3.46 0.87
C LEU A 98 1.04 2.97 0.04
N GLY A 99 1.01 1.72 -0.40
CA GLY A 99 2.10 1.11 -1.16
C GLY A 99 2.27 1.79 -2.51
N ILE A 100 3.45 2.37 -2.71
CA ILE A 100 3.89 2.93 -3.99
C ILE A 100 4.97 2.08 -4.64
N GLY A 101 5.61 1.16 -3.89
CA GLY A 101 6.74 0.36 -4.35
C GLY A 101 8.08 1.09 -4.18
N HIS A 102 9.18 0.40 -4.49
CA HIS A 102 10.54 0.93 -4.33
C HIS A 102 11.27 0.90 -5.69
N PRO A 103 12.05 1.94 -6.05
CA PRO A 103 12.80 1.99 -7.32
C PRO A 103 13.99 1.00 -7.40
N GLY A 104 14.06 0.01 -6.50
CA GLY A 104 15.18 -0.93 -6.35
C GLY A 104 16.49 -0.35 -5.79
N VAL A 105 16.81 0.92 -6.08
CA VAL A 105 18.06 1.58 -5.66
C VAL A 105 17.79 2.78 -4.75
N LYS A 106 18.53 2.87 -3.65
CA LYS A 106 18.33 3.89 -2.60
C LYS A 106 18.48 5.32 -3.12
N ASP A 107 19.45 5.55 -4.00
CA ASP A 107 19.76 6.90 -4.50
C ASP A 107 18.65 7.44 -5.44
N ALA A 108 17.84 6.56 -6.03
CA ALA A 108 16.70 6.98 -6.85
C ALA A 108 15.44 7.29 -6.04
N VAL A 109 15.40 6.97 -4.74
CA VAL A 109 14.20 7.12 -3.90
C VAL A 109 13.72 8.58 -3.87
N ALA A 110 14.63 9.53 -3.72
CA ALA A 110 14.27 10.95 -3.64
C ALA A 110 13.59 11.45 -4.92
N ALA A 111 14.09 11.06 -6.10
CA ALA A 111 13.44 11.40 -7.37
C ALA A 111 12.12 10.64 -7.52
N TYR A 112 12.11 9.34 -7.19
CA TYR A 112 10.95 8.47 -7.32
C TYR A 112 9.70 9.01 -6.60
N VAL A 113 9.83 9.41 -5.33
CA VAL A 113 8.70 9.93 -4.53
C VAL A 113 8.26 11.33 -4.93
N LEU A 114 9.04 12.04 -5.73
CA LEU A 114 8.72 13.39 -6.23
C LEU A 114 8.13 13.37 -7.64
N HIS A 115 8.14 12.23 -8.33
CA HIS A 115 7.54 12.08 -9.65
C HIS A 115 6.05 11.79 -9.56
N ASP A 116 5.30 12.28 -10.55
CA ASP A 116 3.91 11.90 -10.74
C ASP A 116 3.79 10.42 -11.13
N PHE A 117 2.66 9.82 -10.77
CA PHE A 117 2.32 8.46 -11.20
C PHE A 117 2.27 8.35 -12.73
N ALA A 118 2.73 7.22 -13.26
CA ALA A 118 2.64 6.97 -14.68
C ALA A 118 1.19 6.69 -15.09
N LYS A 119 0.85 6.90 -16.37
CA LYS A 119 -0.50 6.56 -16.87
C LYS A 119 -0.86 5.08 -16.67
N ALA A 120 0.13 4.20 -16.71
CA ALA A 120 -0.04 2.77 -16.44
C ALA A 120 -0.47 2.47 -14.99
N ASP A 121 -0.25 3.41 -14.07
CA ASP A 121 -0.63 3.28 -12.67
C ASP A 121 -2.07 3.71 -12.38
N ALA A 122 -2.73 4.33 -13.36
CA ALA A 122 -4.03 4.95 -13.16
C ALA A 122 -5.08 3.96 -12.62
N ASP A 123 -5.17 2.76 -13.20
CA ASP A 123 -6.22 1.80 -12.84
C ASP A 123 -6.09 1.35 -11.37
N TRP A 124 -4.90 0.87 -10.98
CA TRP A 124 -4.70 0.40 -9.61
C TRP A 124 -4.77 1.55 -8.59
N LEU A 125 -4.35 2.76 -8.97
CA LEU A 125 -4.43 3.94 -8.12
C LEU A 125 -5.89 4.35 -7.89
N GLN A 126 -6.72 4.35 -8.94
CA GLN A 126 -8.14 4.63 -8.81
C GLN A 126 -8.85 3.60 -7.94
N ASP A 127 -8.56 2.31 -8.12
CA ASP A 127 -9.15 1.25 -7.28
C ASP A 127 -8.76 1.40 -5.81
N LEU A 128 -7.49 1.75 -5.54
CA LEU A 128 -7.01 2.04 -4.19
C LEU A 128 -7.76 3.22 -3.56
N LEU A 129 -7.85 4.34 -4.29
CA LEU A 129 -8.50 5.57 -3.80
C LEU A 129 -10.01 5.36 -3.58
N HIS A 130 -10.70 4.69 -4.50
CA HIS A 130 -12.11 4.33 -4.33
C HIS A 130 -12.31 3.38 -3.15
N GLY A 131 -11.45 2.37 -2.99
CA GLY A 131 -11.51 1.47 -1.84
C GLY A 131 -11.32 2.18 -0.50
N ILE A 132 -10.42 3.17 -0.44
CA ILE A 132 -10.24 4.02 0.75
C ILE A 132 -11.52 4.83 1.01
N SER A 133 -12.11 5.41 -0.03
CA SER A 133 -13.36 6.17 0.07
C SER A 133 -14.51 5.30 0.57
N ASP A 134 -14.68 4.09 0.02
CA ASP A 134 -15.72 3.13 0.41
C ASP A 134 -15.58 2.69 1.87
N GLY A 135 -14.33 2.51 2.33
CA GLY A 135 -14.01 2.10 3.69
C GLY A 135 -13.95 3.24 4.70
N ALA A 136 -14.04 4.51 4.27
CA ALA A 136 -13.76 5.67 5.11
C ALA A 136 -14.65 5.73 6.35
N GLU A 137 -15.94 5.44 6.23
CA GLU A 137 -16.85 5.41 7.38
C GLU A 137 -16.44 4.36 8.43
N ALA A 138 -16.01 3.18 8.00
CA ALA A 138 -15.53 2.13 8.89
C ALA A 138 -14.25 2.55 9.63
N LEU A 139 -13.31 3.18 8.90
CA LEU A 139 -12.09 3.72 9.53
C LEU A 139 -12.41 4.79 10.57
N ALA A 140 -13.36 5.69 10.26
CA ALA A 140 -13.75 6.76 11.17
C ALA A 140 -14.36 6.20 12.47
N ALA A 141 -15.15 5.13 12.36
CA ALA A 141 -15.73 4.38 13.47
C ALA A 141 -14.72 3.51 14.25
N GLY A 142 -13.45 3.46 13.82
CA GLY A 142 -12.40 2.62 14.44
C GLY A 142 -12.40 1.15 14.00
N ASP A 143 -13.24 0.77 13.03
CA ASP A 143 -13.27 -0.58 12.47
C ASP A 143 -12.24 -0.71 11.34
N GLY A 144 -10.98 -0.83 11.74
CA GLY A 144 -9.85 -0.98 10.83
C GLY A 144 -9.93 -2.26 9.97
N GLN A 145 -10.56 -3.32 10.47
CA GLN A 145 -10.70 -4.57 9.73
C GLN A 145 -11.68 -4.41 8.57
N LYS A 146 -12.84 -3.81 8.81
CA LYS A 146 -13.82 -3.52 7.76
C LYS A 146 -13.29 -2.51 6.76
N PHE A 147 -12.54 -1.49 7.21
CA PHE A 147 -11.83 -0.57 6.33
C PHE A 147 -10.88 -1.31 5.37
N MET A 148 -9.99 -2.15 5.89
CA MET A 148 -9.04 -2.91 5.05
C MET A 148 -9.75 -3.88 4.11
N ASN A 149 -10.87 -4.47 4.52
CA ASN A 149 -11.66 -5.33 3.66
C ASN A 149 -12.26 -4.56 2.46
N ALA A 150 -12.84 -3.38 2.69
CA ALA A 150 -13.39 -2.54 1.62
C ALA A 150 -12.32 -2.19 0.56
N VAL A 151 -11.11 -1.85 1.00
CA VAL A 151 -9.98 -1.59 0.09
C VAL A 151 -9.56 -2.85 -0.67
N SER A 152 -9.53 -4.00 0.01
CA SER A 152 -9.13 -5.28 -0.58
C SER A 152 -10.08 -5.75 -1.68
N LEU A 153 -11.40 -5.51 -1.52
CA LEU A 153 -12.40 -5.87 -2.53
C LEU A 153 -12.20 -5.15 -3.86
N ARG A 154 -11.63 -3.93 -3.83
CA ARG A 154 -11.29 -3.14 -5.03
C ARG A 154 -9.93 -3.54 -5.60
N THR A 155 -8.91 -3.63 -4.75
CA THR A 155 -7.50 -3.80 -5.17
C THR A 155 -7.09 -5.25 -5.46
N ALA A 156 -7.89 -6.22 -5.00
CA ALA A 156 -7.71 -7.64 -5.25
C ALA A 156 -9.09 -8.31 -5.35
N PRO A 157 -9.89 -8.00 -6.39
CA PRO A 157 -11.24 -8.53 -6.51
C PRO A 157 -11.16 -10.07 -6.52
N PRO A 158 -12.07 -10.75 -5.80
CA PRO A 158 -12.09 -12.20 -5.78
C PRO A 158 -12.21 -12.70 -7.22
N ARG A 159 -11.29 -13.58 -7.65
CA ARG A 159 -11.41 -14.25 -8.94
C ARG A 159 -12.79 -14.91 -8.98
N SER A 160 -13.61 -14.57 -9.97
CA SER A 160 -14.91 -15.22 -10.15
C SER A 160 -14.69 -16.72 -10.19
N SER A 161 -15.37 -17.46 -9.33
CA SER A 161 -15.38 -18.91 -9.34
C SER A 161 -16.19 -19.48 -10.51
N THR A 162 -16.10 -18.85 -11.68
CA THR A 162 -16.36 -19.52 -12.95
C THR A 162 -15.08 -20.24 -13.31
N THR A 163 -14.95 -21.44 -12.76
CA THR A 163 -14.01 -22.46 -13.19
C THR A 163 -14.12 -22.58 -14.72
N LYS A 164 -13.18 -21.99 -15.47
CA LYS A 164 -12.84 -22.57 -16.77
C LYS A 164 -12.15 -23.88 -16.43
N ASP A 165 -12.67 -24.96 -16.97
CA ASP A 165 -12.16 -26.31 -16.78
C ASP A 165 -10.63 -26.30 -16.75
N LYS A 166 -10.10 -26.84 -15.67
CA LYS A 166 -8.70 -27.18 -15.54
C LYS A 166 -8.32 -27.93 -16.82
N PRO A 167 -7.32 -27.48 -17.60
CA PRO A 167 -6.79 -28.31 -18.67
C PRO A 167 -6.45 -29.66 -18.05
N GLU A 168 -7.11 -30.70 -18.53
CA GLU A 168 -6.82 -32.08 -18.17
C GLU A 168 -5.31 -32.24 -18.21
N ALA A 169 -4.74 -32.64 -17.08
CA ALA A 169 -3.30 -32.76 -16.94
C ALA A 169 -2.82 -33.66 -18.09
N ALA A 170 -2.06 -33.08 -19.02
CA ALA A 170 -1.43 -33.85 -20.08
C ALA A 170 -0.70 -35.01 -19.42
N ALA A 171 -1.01 -36.23 -19.86
CA ALA A 171 -0.41 -37.45 -19.35
C ALA A 171 1.12 -37.28 -19.28
N PRO A 172 1.78 -37.79 -18.23
CA PRO A 172 3.23 -37.66 -18.13
C PRO A 172 3.88 -38.23 -19.39
N ALA A 173 4.78 -37.45 -19.99
CA ALA A 173 5.52 -37.88 -21.17
C ALA A 173 6.12 -39.27 -20.93
N PRO A 174 6.11 -40.17 -21.94
CA PRO A 174 6.70 -41.49 -21.81
C PRO A 174 8.17 -41.34 -21.39
N ARG A 175 8.58 -42.09 -20.37
CA ARG A 175 9.97 -42.09 -19.91
C ARG A 175 10.87 -42.48 -21.09
N PRO A 176 12.08 -41.91 -21.21
CA PRO A 176 13.03 -42.34 -22.24
C PRO A 176 13.25 -43.85 -22.11
N VAL A 177 13.11 -44.56 -23.22
CA VAL A 177 13.38 -46.01 -23.27
C VAL A 177 14.86 -46.21 -22.93
N GLU A 178 15.16 -46.97 -21.88
CA GLU A 178 16.53 -47.33 -21.55
C GLU A 178 17.12 -48.17 -22.69
N ASP A 179 18.23 -47.69 -23.24
CA ASP A 179 18.97 -48.39 -24.29
C ASP A 179 19.69 -49.60 -23.68
N THR A 180 19.12 -50.80 -23.87
CA THR A 180 19.63 -52.07 -23.33
C THR A 180 20.83 -52.65 -24.09
N ARG A 181 21.37 -51.95 -25.10
CA ARG A 181 22.51 -52.43 -25.89
C ARG A 181 23.80 -52.40 -25.07
N SER A 182 24.60 -53.45 -25.24
CA SER A 182 25.93 -53.54 -24.62
C SER A 182 26.87 -52.44 -25.16
N PRO A 183 27.89 -52.02 -24.38
CA PRO A 183 28.86 -51.01 -24.82
C PRO A 183 29.55 -51.36 -26.16
N MET A 184 29.72 -52.66 -26.44
CA MET A 184 30.39 -53.17 -27.64
C MET A 184 29.49 -53.05 -28.89
N GLN A 185 28.17 -53.25 -28.74
CA GLN A 185 27.20 -53.02 -29.83
C GLN A 185 27.09 -51.55 -30.21
N ARG A 186 27.16 -50.63 -29.24
CA ARG A 186 27.14 -49.18 -29.51
C ARG A 186 28.40 -48.69 -30.24
N LEU A 187 29.53 -49.36 -30.04
CA LEU A 187 30.78 -49.02 -30.69
C LEU A 187 30.79 -49.45 -32.16
N LEU A 188 30.28 -50.64 -32.47
CA LEU A 188 30.20 -51.16 -33.84
C LEU A 188 29.25 -50.35 -34.75
N ASP A 189 28.13 -49.87 -34.22
CA ASP A 189 27.18 -49.03 -34.96
C ASP A 189 27.74 -47.64 -35.31
N ARG A 190 28.78 -47.17 -34.60
CA ARG A 190 29.41 -45.86 -34.85
C ARG A 190 30.39 -45.87 -36.02
N PHE A 191 30.82 -47.04 -36.47
CA PHE A 191 31.79 -47.22 -37.55
C PHE A 191 31.17 -47.83 -38.82
N ARG A 192 29.84 -47.75 -38.98
CA ARG A 192 29.13 -48.00 -40.24
C ARG A 192 28.70 -46.70 -40.89
#